data_AF-A0A101QMQ7-F1
#
_entry.id   AF-A0A101QMQ7-F1
#
_cell.length_a   1.000
_cell.length_b   1.000
_cell.length_c   1.000
_cell.angle_alpha   90.00
_cell.angle_beta   90.00
_cell.angle_gamma   90.00
#
_symmetry.space_group_name_H-M   'P 1'
#
loop_
_entity.id
_entity.type
_entity.pdbx_description
1 polymer ?
#
loop_
_entity_poly.entity_id
_entity_poly.type
_entity_poly.pdbx_seq_one_letter_code
_entity_poly.pdbx_strand_id
1 'polypeptide(L)' 'MERSWVIGDCWLGCGRTGVRVLWLGPVQWDGYTAPFMSCASCLARLMAQARAYWLSRLRIAAGA' A
#
# COMPACT_ATOMS: atom_id res chain seq x y z
N MET A 1 -11.54 12.44 -1.84
CA MET A 1 -11.68 11.14 -1.17
C MET A 1 -10.85 11.19 0.10
N GLU A 2 -11.52 11.37 1.23
CA GLU A 2 -10.86 11.49 2.53
C GLU A 2 -10.26 10.13 2.90
N ARG A 3 -8.97 10.09 3.21
CA ARG A 3 -8.27 8.89 3.63
C ARG A 3 -8.67 8.57 5.07
N SER A 4 -9.84 7.97 5.26
CA SER A 4 -10.34 7.60 6.57
C SER A 4 -9.69 6.28 7.04
N TRP A 5 -9.18 6.30 8.25
CA TRP A 5 -8.71 5.10 8.94
C TRP A 5 -9.91 4.39 9.57
N VAL A 6 -10.04 3.09 9.31
CA VAL A 6 -11.09 2.24 9.89
C VAL A 6 -10.48 1.11 10.70
N ILE A 7 -11.24 0.50 11.61
CA ILE A 7 -10.80 -0.75 12.26
C ILE A 7 -11.07 -1.92 11.32
N GLY A 8 -10.07 -2.75 11.10
CA GLY A 8 -10.18 -3.92 10.24
C GLY A 8 -8.86 -4.70 10.16
N ASP A 9 -8.70 -5.45 9.09
CA ASP A 9 -7.58 -6.37 8.92
C ASP A 9 -6.55 -5.80 7.95
N CYS A 10 -5.27 -5.96 8.29
CA CYS A 10 -4.18 -5.58 7.40
C CYS A 10 -3.89 -6.71 6.41
N TRP A 11 -4.18 -6.49 5.14
CA TRP A 11 -4.05 -7.49 4.07
C TRP A 11 -2.62 -7.57 3.51
N LEU A 12 -1.73 -6.70 3.96
CA LEU A 12 -0.28 -6.84 3.73
C LEU A 12 0.31 -7.92 4.65
N GLY A 13 1.58 -8.27 4.44
CA GLY A 13 2.25 -9.41 5.07
C GLY A 13 2.35 -9.45 6.61
N CYS A 14 1.78 -8.49 7.36
CA CYS A 14 1.67 -8.64 8.82
C CYS A 14 0.39 -9.35 9.29
N GLY A 15 -0.66 -9.43 8.46
CA GLY A 15 -1.89 -10.18 8.76
C GLY A 15 -2.65 -9.78 10.04
N ARG A 16 -2.30 -8.65 10.68
CA ARG A 16 -2.92 -8.24 11.95
C ARG A 16 -4.39 -7.87 11.76
N THR A 17 -5.22 -8.34 12.67
CA THR A 17 -6.67 -8.08 12.72
C THR A 17 -7.01 -7.03 13.77
N GLY A 18 -8.16 -6.36 13.62
CA GLY A 18 -8.65 -5.38 14.61
C GLY A 18 -7.77 -4.14 14.78
N VAL A 19 -6.98 -3.78 13.76
CA VAL A 19 -6.09 -2.62 13.79
C VAL A 19 -6.65 -1.48 12.93
N ARG A 20 -6.16 -0.25 13.16
CA ARG A 20 -6.44 0.85 12.25
C ARG A 20 -5.78 0.57 10.89
N VAL A 21 -6.61 0.54 9.86
CA VAL A 21 -6.23 0.31 8.47
C VAL A 21 -6.72 1.43 7.56
N LEU A 22 -5.97 1.66 6.49
CA LEU A 22 -6.27 2.60 5.44
C LEU A 22 -6.55 1.84 4.14
N TRP A 23 -7.55 2.29 3.39
CA TRP A 23 -7.80 1.83 2.04
C TRP A 23 -6.72 2.31 1.07
N LEU A 24 -6.09 1.39 0.35
CA LEU A 24 -5.02 1.67 -0.62
C LEU A 24 -5.52 1.71 -2.07
N GLY A 25 -6.61 1.02 -2.38
CA GLY A 25 -7.12 0.84 -3.73
C GLY A 25 -7.97 -0.43 -3.85
N PRO A 26 -8.63 -0.64 -5.00
CA PRO A 26 -9.20 -1.94 -5.31
C PRO A 26 -8.09 -2.94 -5.68
N VAL A 27 -8.17 -4.16 -5.15
CA VAL A 27 -7.44 -5.31 -5.70
C VAL A 27 -8.36 -6.05 -6.67
N GLN A 28 -7.82 -6.43 -7.83
CA GLN A 28 -8.48 -7.25 -8.83
C GLN A 28 -7.82 -8.62 -8.84
N TRP A 29 -8.62 -9.68 -8.72
CA TRP A 29 -8.14 -11.05 -8.84
C TRP A 29 -9.20 -11.92 -9.50
N ASP A 30 -8.92 -12.49 -10.67
CA ASP A 30 -9.81 -13.43 -11.37
C ASP A 30 -11.27 -12.96 -11.49
N GLY A 31 -11.47 -11.69 -11.87
CA GLY A 31 -12.81 -11.07 -11.97
C GLY A 31 -13.41 -10.61 -10.64
N TYR A 32 -12.80 -10.93 -9.51
CA TYR A 32 -13.20 -10.42 -8.19
C TYR A 32 -12.56 -9.05 -7.91
N THR A 33 -13.36 -8.15 -7.34
CA THR A 33 -12.89 -6.85 -6.82
C THR A 33 -13.04 -6.82 -5.31
N ALA A 34 -11.98 -6.45 -4.59
CA ALA A 34 -12.02 -6.28 -3.14
C ALA A 34 -11.24 -5.03 -2.68
N PRO A 35 -11.56 -4.45 -1.51
CA PRO A 35 -10.79 -3.34 -0.95
C PRO A 35 -9.42 -3.81 -0.45
N PHE A 36 -8.34 -3.11 -0.78
CA PHE A 36 -7.01 -3.45 -0.29
C PHE A 36 -6.64 -2.59 0.91
N MET A 37 -6.61 -3.20 2.10
CA MET A 37 -6.48 -2.50 3.38
C MET A 37 -5.09 -2.69 4.01
N SER A 38 -4.52 -1.64 4.58
CA SER A 38 -3.20 -1.68 5.23
C SER A 38 -3.15 -0.93 6.54
N CYS A 39 -2.50 -1.50 7.55
CA CYS A 39 -2.13 -0.77 8.76
C CYS A 39 -1.01 0.25 8.49
N ALA A 40 -0.82 1.21 9.41
CA ALA A 40 0.18 2.28 9.28
C ALA A 40 1.63 1.78 9.09
N SER A 41 2.05 0.77 9.85
CA SER A 41 3.43 0.26 9.76
C SER A 41 3.73 -0.43 8.43
N CYS A 42 2.76 -1.19 7.89
CA CYS A 42 2.93 -1.83 6.59
C CYS A 42 2.85 -0.81 5.45
N LEU A 43 1.97 0.18 5.55
CA LEU A 43 1.88 1.26 4.57
C LEU A 43 3.19 2.05 4.50
N ALA A 44 3.81 2.37 5.64
CA ALA A 44 5.09 3.05 5.68
C ALA A 44 6.20 2.27 4.94
N ARG A 45 6.27 0.95 5.16
CA ARG A 45 7.21 0.07 4.45
C ARG A 45 6.96 0.06 2.95
N LEU A 46 5.70 -0.07 2.52
CA LEU A 46 5.33 -0.07 1.10
C LEU A 46 5.70 1.25 0.42
N MET A 47 5.40 2.39 1.05
CA MET A 47 5.77 3.71 0.52
C MET A 47 7.28 3.91 0.41
N ALA A 48 8.06 3.39 1.37
CA ALA A 48 9.52 3.43 1.30
C ALA A 48 10.05 2.64 0.09
N GLN A 49 9.51 1.45 -0.18
CA GLN A 49 9.88 0.66 -1.36
C GLN A 49 9.49 1.37 -2.66
N ALA A 50 8.26 1.89 -2.76
CA ALA A 50 7.80 2.63 -3.93
C ALA A 50 8.67 3.87 -4.20
N ARG A 51 9.04 4.60 -3.15
CA ARG A 51 9.95 5.75 -3.24
C ARG A 51 11.34 5.34 -3.74
N ALA A 52 11.92 4.29 -3.16
CA ALA A 52 13.24 3.80 -3.57
C ALA A 52 13.26 3.37 -5.04
N TYR A 53 12.21 2.68 -5.51
CA TYR A 53 12.04 2.27 -6.90
C TYR A 53 11.94 3.46 -7.86
N TRP A 54 11.20 4.50 -7.49
CA TRP A 54 11.09 5.71 -8.32
C TRP A 54 12.42 6.45 -8.41
N LEU A 55 13.11 6.63 -7.27
CA LEU A 55 14.39 7.33 -7.23
C LEU A 55 15.49 6.60 -8.03
N SER A 56 15.51 5.26 -8.03
CA SER A 56 16.49 4.50 -8.81
C SER A 56 16.29 4.70 -10.31
N ARG A 57 15.04 4.85 -10.78
CA ARG A 57 14.72 5.07 -12.19
C ARG A 57 14.92 6.50 -12.68
N LEU A 58 14.67 7.50 -11.83
CA LEU A 58 14.99 8.89 -12.17
C LEU A 58 16.48 9.10 -12.41
N ARG A 59 17.34 8.38 -11.66
CA ARG A 59 18.79 8.39 -11.85
C ARG A 59 19.24 7.85 -13.21
N ILE A 60 18.51 6.90 -13.80
CA ILE A 60 18.82 6.36 -15.13
C ILE A 60 18.42 7.37 -16.21
N ALA A 61 17.27 8.03 -16.06
CA ALA A 61 16.78 9.01 -17.04
C ALA A 61 17.59 10.32 -17.08
N ALA A 62 18.27 10.69 -15.98
CA ALA A 62 19.09 11.89 -15.92
C ALA A 62 20.56 11.68 -16.38
N GLY A 63 20.94 10.45 -16.73
CA GLY A 63 22.28 10.09 -17.21
C GLY A 63 22.33 9.74 -18.70
N ALA A 64 21.24 9.95 -19.45
CA ALA A 64 21.13 9.76 -20.89
C ALA A 64 20.99 11.11 -21.60
#